data_AF-A0A1B9ME51-F1
#
_entry.id   AF-A0A1B9ME51-F1
#
_cell.length_a   1.000
_cell.length_b   1.000
_cell.length_c   1.000
_cell.angle_alpha   90.00
_cell.angle_beta   90.00
_cell.angle_gamma   90.00
#
_symmetry.space_group_name_H-M   'P 1'
#
loop_
_entity.id
_entity.type
_entity.pdbx_description
1 polymer ?
#
loop_
_entity_poly.entity_id
_entity_poly.type
_entity_poly.pdbx_seq_one_letter_code
_entity_poly.pdbx_strand_id
1 'polypeptide(L)'
;MSSSWNLQASISKIERSGNRSDAIMIPSPVINYARPSLRFGGGVLDDFHDSDYLAGPAEIWNPYKGFLVQINPMLYSQNFPTTGADGLYFDLLIDGYEGELIWEPVTHEGITATVTSVVADEWWMTTPVDKGKVVARVKLTGPMANNSQKQSTDPGKITVPNLPQTFELVGRDSSGSEVVKYGFVLQKWFVSGGPNKLETLPNQVSWCSSLGYRLIKVKDVTNAVCFNFNSGPWCKGAVGATPSSNGNYYQRRIGAGFIAEWGVLSVYGAGFREGFHWTSDESDGHRYQLIVWPRFGDIGGYDYPASLYVICVTP
;
A
#
# COMPACT_ATOMS: atom_id res chain seq x y z
N MET A 1 -52.02 31.88 58.55
CA MET A 1 -51.26 33.16 58.64
C MET A 1 -50.39 33.21 57.39
N SER A 2 -50.41 34.14 56.45
CA SER A 2 -51.08 35.43 56.27
C SER A 2 -51.31 35.60 54.75
N SER A 3 -52.38 36.30 54.41
CA SER A 3 -52.85 36.70 53.08
C SER A 3 -52.06 37.89 52.50
N SER A 4 -51.86 37.98 51.18
CA SER A 4 -52.55 38.96 50.30
C SER A 4 -51.93 39.10 48.90
N TRP A 5 -52.85 39.18 47.94
CA TRP A 5 -52.81 39.54 46.52
C TRP A 5 -51.93 40.74 46.10
N ASN A 6 -51.41 40.71 44.88
CA ASN A 6 -51.81 41.64 43.80
C ASN A 6 -51.15 41.31 42.44
N LEU A 7 -51.97 41.26 41.41
CA LEU A 7 -51.58 41.35 40.01
C LEU A 7 -51.29 42.82 39.67
N GLN A 8 -50.12 43.09 39.08
CA GLN A 8 -49.93 44.27 38.24
C GLN A 8 -48.99 43.92 37.10
N ALA A 9 -49.49 44.05 35.87
CA ALA A 9 -48.70 43.98 34.66
C ALA A 9 -47.91 45.28 34.51
N SER A 10 -46.61 45.18 34.21
CA SER A 10 -45.85 46.26 33.56
C SER A 10 -45.12 45.70 32.36
N ILE A 11 -45.55 46.12 31.18
CA ILE A 11 -44.78 46.02 29.93
C ILE A 11 -43.61 47.01 30.06
N SER A 12 -42.38 46.53 29.92
CA SER A 12 -41.36 47.11 29.01
C SER A 12 -39.94 46.66 29.42
N LYS A 13 -39.29 45.94 28.51
CA LYS A 13 -38.03 46.29 27.85
C LYS A 13 -37.31 45.00 27.46
N ILE A 14 -37.25 44.82 26.14
CA ILE A 14 -36.32 43.95 25.45
C ILE A 14 -34.91 44.41 25.83
N GLU A 15 -34.16 43.58 26.56
CA GLU A 15 -32.70 43.60 26.50
C GLU A 15 -32.21 42.22 26.04
N ARG A 16 -31.69 42.26 24.82
CA ARG A 16 -31.04 41.20 24.07
C ARG A 16 -29.79 40.76 24.85
N SER A 17 -29.72 39.51 25.29
CA SER A 17 -28.46 38.95 25.80
C SER A 17 -28.27 37.53 25.26
N GLY A 18 -27.26 37.38 24.41
CA GLY A 18 -26.63 36.10 24.12
C GLY A 18 -27.14 35.36 22.89
N ASN A 19 -26.84 35.87 21.68
CA ASN A 19 -26.61 34.96 20.56
C ASN A 19 -25.41 34.08 20.94
N ARG A 20 -25.65 32.88 21.51
CA ARG A 20 -24.67 31.80 21.43
C ARG A 20 -24.66 31.36 19.98
N SER A 21 -23.78 31.97 19.19
CA SER A 21 -23.31 31.34 17.97
C SER A 21 -22.52 30.11 18.43
N ASP A 22 -23.18 28.97 18.52
CA ASP A 22 -22.48 27.69 18.56
C ASP A 22 -21.73 27.60 17.21
N ALA A 23 -20.46 27.97 17.22
CA ALA A 23 -19.60 27.87 16.05
C ALA A 23 -19.50 26.38 15.72
N ILE A 24 -20.23 25.94 14.70
CA ILE A 24 -20.02 24.64 14.08
C ILE A 24 -18.63 24.71 13.44
N MET A 25 -17.63 24.20 14.14
CA MET A 25 -16.30 24.02 13.59
C MET A 25 -16.41 22.88 12.58
N ILE A 26 -16.58 23.23 11.30
CA ILE A 26 -16.48 22.26 10.23
C ILE A 26 -15.01 21.84 10.19
N PRO A 27 -14.68 20.57 10.50
CA PRO A 27 -13.29 20.13 10.45
C PRO A 27 -12.75 20.35 9.03
N SER A 28 -11.55 20.87 8.93
CA SER A 28 -10.89 21.03 7.63
C SER A 28 -10.72 19.66 6.98
N PRO A 29 -11.02 19.52 5.68
CA PRO A 29 -10.79 18.29 4.93
C PRO A 29 -9.37 17.77 5.12
N VAL A 30 -9.24 16.48 5.45
CA VAL A 30 -7.93 15.87 5.73
C VAL A 30 -7.88 14.44 5.21
N ILE A 31 -6.70 14.05 4.71
CA ILE A 31 -6.41 12.67 4.34
C ILE A 31 -5.66 12.03 5.51
N ASN A 32 -6.34 11.13 6.21
CA ASN A 32 -5.78 10.50 7.41
C ASN A 32 -5.02 9.20 7.10
N TYR A 33 -5.51 8.45 6.11
CA TYR A 33 -4.95 7.13 5.77
C TYR A 33 -4.83 6.91 4.27
N ALA A 34 -3.78 6.19 3.90
CA ALA A 34 -3.62 5.58 2.59
C ALA A 34 -3.76 4.06 2.72
N ARG A 35 -4.75 3.50 2.04
CA ARG A 35 -5.23 2.13 2.26
C ARG A 35 -4.94 1.23 1.06
N PRO A 36 -3.85 0.44 1.10
CA PRO A 36 -3.70 -0.74 0.27
C PRO A 36 -4.60 -1.89 0.76
N SER A 37 -4.36 -3.10 0.29
CA SER A 37 -5.03 -4.31 0.76
C SER A 37 -4.92 -4.43 2.28
N LEU A 38 -6.03 -4.63 2.99
CA LEU A 38 -5.98 -4.83 4.44
C LEU A 38 -5.79 -6.31 4.83
N ARG A 39 -5.87 -7.23 3.85
CA ARG A 39 -5.76 -8.66 4.08
C ARG A 39 -4.37 -9.02 4.62
N PHE A 40 -4.32 -9.83 5.68
CA PHE A 40 -3.08 -10.20 6.36
C PHE A 40 -2.34 -8.96 6.89
N GLY A 41 -3.12 -8.01 7.40
CA GLY A 41 -2.65 -6.73 7.96
C GLY A 41 -2.59 -6.74 9.48
N GLY A 42 -2.81 -7.88 10.14
CA GLY A 42 -2.93 -8.02 11.59
C GLY A 42 -4.21 -7.39 12.13
N GLY A 43 -5.29 -7.46 11.35
CA GLY A 43 -6.63 -7.09 11.78
C GLY A 43 -7.40 -8.33 12.24
N VAL A 44 -8.29 -8.16 13.21
CA VAL A 44 -9.16 -9.25 13.66
C VAL A 44 -10.29 -9.42 12.64
N LEU A 45 -10.26 -10.50 11.86
CA LEU A 45 -11.41 -11.01 11.12
C LEU A 45 -11.37 -12.55 11.00
N ASP A 46 -12.56 -13.13 10.78
CA ASP A 46 -12.90 -14.56 10.64
C ASP A 46 -12.07 -15.40 9.63
N ASP A 47 -11.07 -14.83 8.96
CA ASP A 47 -10.08 -15.62 8.22
C ASP A 47 -9.06 -16.10 9.25
N PHE A 48 -9.07 -17.40 9.57
CA PHE A 48 -8.22 -18.09 10.59
C PHE A 48 -6.69 -17.89 10.43
N HIS A 49 -6.27 -17.02 9.51
CA HIS A 49 -4.90 -16.77 9.12
C HIS A 49 -4.48 -15.29 9.15
N ASP A 50 -5.37 -14.32 9.42
CA ASP A 50 -4.93 -12.96 9.74
C ASP A 50 -4.49 -12.93 11.21
N SER A 51 -3.25 -12.53 11.45
CA SER A 51 -2.62 -12.60 12.76
C SER A 51 -1.93 -11.29 13.08
N ASP A 52 -2.10 -10.83 14.31
CA ASP A 52 -1.58 -9.54 14.80
C ASP A 52 -0.06 -9.37 14.59
N TYR A 53 0.69 -10.47 14.48
CA TYR A 53 2.14 -10.41 14.22
C TYR A 53 2.50 -9.82 12.85
N LEU A 54 1.57 -9.81 11.88
CA LEU A 54 1.73 -9.19 10.57
C LEU A 54 1.49 -7.67 10.62
N ALA A 55 0.85 -7.15 11.67
CA ALA A 55 0.62 -5.71 11.82
C ALA A 55 1.94 -4.94 11.92
N GLY A 56 1.94 -3.74 11.36
CA GLY A 56 2.98 -2.75 11.61
C GLY A 56 2.83 -2.09 12.98
N PRO A 57 3.83 -1.29 13.40
CA PRO A 57 3.68 -0.38 14.53
C PRO A 57 2.45 0.53 14.36
N ALA A 58 1.72 0.79 15.44
CA ALA A 58 0.47 1.56 15.41
C ALA A 58 0.68 3.02 14.96
N GLU A 59 1.90 3.54 15.07
CA GLU A 59 2.30 4.87 14.60
C GLU A 59 2.41 4.96 13.07
N ILE A 60 2.44 3.83 12.36
CA ILE A 60 2.61 3.76 10.90
C ILE A 60 1.45 3.03 10.24
N TRP A 61 0.89 2.01 10.89
CA TRP A 61 -0.13 1.13 10.33
C TRP A 61 -1.34 0.97 11.26
N ASN A 62 -2.52 1.19 10.70
CA ASN A 62 -3.79 0.84 11.31
C ASN A 62 -4.40 -0.37 10.58
N PRO A 63 -4.60 -1.53 11.23
CA PRO A 63 -5.13 -2.74 10.58
C PRO A 63 -6.49 -2.59 9.89
N TYR A 64 -7.26 -1.57 10.26
CA TYR A 64 -8.60 -1.30 9.75
C TYR A 64 -8.66 -0.18 8.72
N LYS A 65 -7.61 0.64 8.61
CA LYS A 65 -7.61 1.88 7.83
C LYS A 65 -6.44 2.02 6.87
N GLY A 66 -5.30 1.38 7.12
CA GLY A 66 -4.11 1.46 6.28
C GLY A 66 -2.97 2.24 6.92
N PHE A 67 -2.09 2.80 6.08
CA PHE A 67 -0.93 3.57 6.51
C PHE A 67 -1.32 4.99 6.93
N LEU A 68 -0.74 5.49 8.01
CA LEU A 68 -0.90 6.88 8.45
C LEU A 68 -0.19 7.83 7.47
N VAL A 69 -0.82 8.98 7.20
CA VAL A 69 -0.33 9.97 6.24
C VAL A 69 0.47 11.09 6.91
N GLN A 70 1.61 11.44 6.32
CA GLN A 70 2.40 12.63 6.59
C GLN A 70 1.96 13.76 5.66
N ILE A 71 1.52 14.89 6.24
CA ILE A 71 1.03 16.05 5.49
C ILE A 71 2.14 17.01 5.05
N ASN A 72 3.33 16.92 5.65
CA ASN A 72 4.45 17.80 5.32
C ASN A 72 5.15 17.27 4.05
N PRO A 73 5.27 18.07 2.97
CA PRO A 73 5.97 17.66 1.75
C PRO A 73 7.40 17.15 1.97
N MET A 74 8.10 17.67 3.00
CA MET A 74 9.44 17.22 3.38
C MET A 74 9.48 15.77 3.89
N LEU A 75 8.32 15.20 4.22
CA LEU A 75 8.15 13.85 4.76
C LEU A 75 7.43 12.90 3.79
N TYR A 76 7.20 13.28 2.53
CA TYR A 76 6.53 12.40 1.56
C TYR A 76 7.27 11.07 1.31
N SER A 77 8.58 11.02 1.54
CA SER A 77 9.34 9.76 1.50
C SER A 77 8.98 8.76 2.61
N GLN A 78 8.26 9.22 3.64
CA GLN A 78 7.72 8.40 4.71
C GLN A 78 6.26 8.00 4.46
N ASN A 79 5.63 8.49 3.38
CA ASN A 79 4.30 8.05 2.99
C ASN A 79 4.39 6.77 2.15
N PHE A 80 3.45 5.87 2.37
CA PHE A 80 3.14 4.82 1.40
C PHE A 80 2.68 5.48 0.08
N PRO A 81 2.87 4.87 -1.09
CA PRO A 81 3.83 3.80 -1.35
C PRO A 81 5.24 4.34 -1.65
N THR A 82 6.27 3.57 -1.28
CA THR A 82 7.65 3.74 -1.79
C THR A 82 7.99 2.76 -2.91
N THR A 83 7.12 1.79 -3.15
CA THR A 83 7.26 0.78 -4.20
C THR A 83 6.02 0.77 -5.09
N GLY A 84 6.15 0.42 -6.37
CA GLY A 84 4.98 0.40 -7.26
C GLY A 84 5.09 -0.63 -8.37
N ALA A 85 3.96 -0.93 -8.99
CA ALA A 85 3.86 -1.72 -10.21
C ALA A 85 2.60 -1.32 -10.97
N ASP A 86 2.55 -1.68 -12.25
CA ASP A 86 1.38 -1.42 -13.08
C ASP A 86 0.14 -2.14 -12.53
N GLY A 87 -0.97 -1.42 -12.44
CA GLY A 87 -2.26 -1.96 -12.01
C GLY A 87 -2.48 -2.00 -10.50
N LEU A 88 -1.47 -1.64 -9.68
CA LEU A 88 -1.68 -1.47 -8.24
C LEU A 88 -2.50 -0.22 -7.94
N TYR A 89 -3.26 -0.28 -6.86
CA TYR A 89 -4.08 0.83 -6.41
C TYR A 89 -4.24 0.86 -4.89
N PHE A 90 -4.56 2.03 -4.35
CA PHE A 90 -4.88 2.22 -2.95
C PHE A 90 -5.90 3.34 -2.78
N ASP A 91 -6.60 3.33 -1.65
CA ASP A 91 -7.65 4.32 -1.38
C ASP A 91 -7.15 5.38 -0.40
N LEU A 92 -7.45 6.64 -0.66
CA LEU A 92 -7.27 7.75 0.27
C LEU A 92 -8.54 7.93 1.10
N LEU A 93 -8.39 7.89 2.43
CA LEU A 93 -9.50 8.08 3.36
C LEU A 93 -9.55 9.55 3.76
N ILE A 94 -10.57 10.23 3.25
CA ILE A 94 -10.78 11.68 3.41
C ILE A 94 -11.88 11.89 4.44
N ASP A 95 -11.57 12.65 5.49
CA ASP A 95 -12.55 13.05 6.50
C ASP A 95 -12.82 14.56 6.38
N GLY A 96 -14.03 14.99 6.78
CA GLY A 96 -14.40 16.42 6.80
C GLY A 96 -14.79 17.01 5.44
N TYR A 97 -14.99 16.20 4.41
CA TYR A 97 -15.43 16.64 3.08
C TYR A 97 -16.42 15.65 2.44
N GLU A 98 -17.59 16.14 2.04
CA GLU A 98 -18.63 15.35 1.38
C GLU A 98 -18.86 15.77 -0.09
N GLY A 99 -18.15 16.79 -0.56
CA GLY A 99 -18.24 17.25 -1.95
C GLY A 99 -17.53 16.31 -2.92
N GLU A 100 -17.75 16.54 -4.21
CA GLU A 100 -16.94 15.93 -5.26
C GLU A 100 -15.56 16.60 -5.32
N LEU A 101 -14.52 15.80 -5.56
CA LEU A 101 -13.15 16.28 -5.78
C LEU A 101 -12.72 15.95 -7.21
N ILE A 102 -12.13 16.95 -7.86
CA ILE A 102 -11.54 16.86 -9.19
C ILE A 102 -10.03 16.70 -9.01
N TRP A 103 -9.45 15.75 -9.74
CA TRP A 103 -8.04 15.39 -9.66
C TRP A 103 -7.43 15.36 -11.05
N GLU A 104 -6.26 15.98 -11.20
CA GLU A 104 -5.47 15.84 -12.42
C GLU A 104 -4.49 14.65 -12.28
N PRO A 105 -4.29 13.84 -13.33
CA PRO A 105 -3.32 12.76 -13.29
C PRO A 105 -1.89 13.32 -13.22
N VAL A 106 -1.04 12.68 -12.44
CA VAL A 106 0.38 13.06 -12.30
C VAL A 106 1.25 12.00 -12.95
N THR A 107 2.15 12.42 -13.85
CA THR A 107 3.00 11.50 -14.62
C THR A 107 4.48 11.87 -14.51
N HIS A 108 5.30 10.89 -14.11
CA HIS A 108 6.75 10.98 -14.07
C HIS A 108 7.36 9.68 -14.58
N GLU A 109 8.38 9.76 -15.44
CA GLU A 109 9.15 8.60 -15.89
C GLU A 109 8.31 7.47 -16.52
N GLY A 110 7.18 7.83 -17.16
CA GLY A 110 6.25 6.86 -17.75
C GLY A 110 5.35 6.15 -16.73
N ILE A 111 5.35 6.56 -15.46
CA ILE A 111 4.41 6.14 -14.43
C ILE A 111 3.39 7.25 -14.22
N THR A 112 2.09 6.90 -14.29
CA THR A 112 0.97 7.80 -14.06
C THR A 112 0.20 7.37 -12.82
N ALA A 113 -0.03 8.31 -11.91
CA ALA A 113 -0.99 8.18 -10.81
C ALA A 113 -2.29 8.88 -11.18
N THR A 114 -3.39 8.12 -11.24
CA THR A 114 -4.73 8.64 -11.53
C THR A 114 -5.62 8.44 -10.31
N VAL A 115 -6.37 9.47 -9.93
CA VAL A 115 -7.34 9.39 -8.83
C VAL A 115 -8.76 9.31 -9.38
N THR A 116 -9.53 8.34 -8.91
CA THR A 116 -10.95 8.20 -9.26
C THR A 116 -11.80 7.97 -8.02
N SER A 117 -13.02 8.51 -8.02
CA SER A 117 -14.01 8.21 -6.99
C SER A 117 -14.61 6.82 -7.27
N VAL A 118 -14.48 5.90 -6.31
CA VAL A 118 -15.01 4.53 -6.44
C VAL A 118 -15.75 4.13 -5.16
N VAL A 119 -16.73 3.24 -5.30
CA VAL A 119 -17.34 2.59 -4.14
C VAL A 119 -16.40 1.50 -3.64
N ALA A 120 -15.97 1.61 -2.39
CA ALA A 120 -15.09 0.66 -1.73
C ALA A 120 -15.88 -0.61 -1.34
N ASP A 121 -15.98 -1.57 -2.26
CA ASP A 121 -16.74 -2.82 -2.06
C ASP A 121 -15.89 -4.07 -2.35
N GLU A 122 -14.57 -3.94 -2.17
CA GLU A 122 -13.65 -5.04 -2.44
C GLU A 122 -13.85 -6.17 -1.42
N TRP A 123 -13.88 -7.42 -1.89
CA TRP A 123 -14.12 -8.59 -1.03
C TRP A 123 -13.04 -8.80 0.05
N TRP A 124 -11.82 -8.30 -0.19
CA TRP A 124 -10.70 -8.37 0.73
C TRP A 124 -10.69 -7.23 1.75
N MET A 125 -11.62 -6.26 1.66
CA MET A 125 -11.74 -5.22 2.68
C MET A 125 -12.21 -5.84 3.98
N THR A 126 -11.43 -5.57 5.02
CA THR A 126 -11.56 -6.22 6.33
C THR A 126 -12.49 -5.48 7.29
N THR A 127 -13.18 -4.41 6.86
CA THR A 127 -14.09 -3.66 7.72
C THR A 127 -15.44 -3.40 7.07
N PRO A 128 -16.56 -3.79 7.73
CA PRO A 128 -17.89 -3.38 7.31
C PRO A 128 -18.07 -1.86 7.34
N VAL A 129 -17.29 -1.17 8.18
CA VAL A 129 -17.45 0.27 8.45
C VAL A 129 -17.19 1.13 7.23
N ASP A 130 -16.24 0.75 6.36
CA ASP A 130 -15.95 1.51 5.14
C ASP A 130 -16.45 0.84 3.87
N LYS A 131 -17.02 -0.37 4.00
CA LYS A 131 -17.61 -1.09 2.87
C LYS A 131 -18.82 -0.33 2.34
N GLY A 132 -18.86 -0.11 1.03
CA GLY A 132 -19.91 0.65 0.35
C GLY A 132 -19.75 2.18 0.41
N LYS A 133 -18.70 2.71 1.04
CA LYS A 133 -18.41 4.16 1.00
C LYS A 133 -17.69 4.55 -0.28
N VAL A 134 -17.91 5.78 -0.75
CA VAL A 134 -17.11 6.34 -1.84
C VAL A 134 -15.75 6.76 -1.28
N VAL A 135 -14.67 6.38 -1.98
CA VAL A 135 -13.29 6.71 -1.64
C VAL A 135 -12.55 7.22 -2.88
N ALA A 136 -11.50 8.01 -2.65
CA ALA A 136 -10.60 8.45 -3.71
C ALA A 136 -9.53 7.36 -3.93
N ARG A 137 -9.65 6.58 -5.01
CA ARG A 137 -8.71 5.52 -5.36
C ARG A 137 -7.61 6.05 -6.26
N VAL A 138 -6.37 5.91 -5.82
CA VAL A 138 -5.17 6.17 -6.60
C VAL A 138 -4.78 4.88 -7.31
N LYS A 139 -4.72 4.89 -8.64
CA LYS A 139 -4.21 3.78 -9.46
C LYS A 139 -2.87 4.17 -10.08
N LEU A 140 -1.89 3.29 -9.95
CA LEU A 140 -0.60 3.40 -10.61
C LEU A 140 -0.65 2.65 -11.95
N THR A 141 -0.29 3.34 -13.03
CA THR A 141 -0.15 2.78 -14.38
C THR A 141 1.25 3.07 -14.86
N GLY A 142 1.94 2.13 -15.50
CA GLY A 142 3.31 2.37 -15.92
C GLY A 142 3.93 1.23 -16.71
N PRO A 143 5.28 1.15 -16.76
CA PRO A 143 5.97 0.12 -17.52
C PRO A 143 5.60 -1.29 -17.07
N MET A 144 5.16 -2.14 -18.00
CA MET A 144 4.81 -3.53 -17.76
C MET A 144 5.24 -4.41 -18.93
N ALA A 145 5.49 -5.70 -18.67
CA ALA A 145 5.61 -6.68 -19.74
C ALA A 145 4.24 -6.97 -20.37
N ASN A 146 4.14 -6.86 -21.69
CA ASN A 146 2.91 -7.23 -22.42
C ASN A 146 2.77 -8.76 -22.54
N ASN A 147 1.64 -9.24 -23.08
CA ASN A 147 1.36 -10.67 -23.17
C ASN A 147 2.41 -11.44 -24.01
N SER A 148 2.85 -10.89 -25.14
CA SER A 148 3.89 -11.51 -25.98
C SER A 148 5.22 -11.62 -25.24
N GLN A 149 5.61 -10.58 -24.51
CA GLN A 149 6.84 -10.55 -23.71
C GLN A 149 6.81 -11.58 -22.56
N LYS A 150 5.65 -11.75 -21.91
CA LYS A 150 5.48 -12.76 -20.85
C LYS A 150 5.67 -14.18 -21.38
N GLN A 151 5.26 -14.47 -22.62
CA GLN A 151 5.42 -15.76 -23.28
C GLN A 151 6.80 -15.96 -23.94
N SER A 152 7.60 -14.89 -24.07
CA SER A 152 8.94 -14.97 -24.65
C SER A 152 10.00 -15.34 -23.60
N THR A 153 11.03 -16.05 -24.05
CA THR A 153 12.29 -16.25 -23.31
C THR A 153 13.21 -15.04 -23.46
N ASP A 154 13.07 -14.28 -24.54
CA ASP A 154 13.74 -13.00 -24.80
C ASP A 154 12.69 -11.91 -25.07
N PRO A 155 12.17 -11.24 -24.03
CA PRO A 155 11.08 -10.27 -24.16
C PRO A 155 11.48 -8.94 -24.80
N GLY A 156 12.78 -8.68 -24.96
CA GLY A 156 13.29 -7.34 -25.29
C GLY A 156 13.02 -6.33 -24.18
N LYS A 157 13.53 -5.12 -24.36
CA LYS A 157 13.47 -4.06 -23.34
C LYS A 157 12.07 -3.46 -23.20
N ILE A 158 11.75 -3.05 -21.98
CA ILE A 158 10.67 -2.11 -21.68
C ILE A 158 11.26 -0.86 -21.02
N THR A 159 10.46 0.20 -20.88
CA THR A 159 10.91 1.41 -20.18
C THR A 159 11.33 1.08 -18.75
N VAL A 160 12.49 1.60 -18.34
CA VAL A 160 12.99 1.54 -16.96
C VAL A 160 12.86 2.95 -16.39
N PRO A 161 11.97 3.20 -15.43
CA PRO A 161 11.75 4.54 -14.88
C PRO A 161 12.96 5.00 -14.04
N ASN A 162 13.35 6.27 -14.14
CA ASN A 162 14.41 6.83 -13.31
C ASN A 162 13.88 7.26 -11.93
N LEU A 163 13.96 6.35 -10.96
CA LEU A 163 13.49 6.56 -9.58
C LEU A 163 14.66 6.95 -8.64
N PRO A 164 14.42 7.75 -7.58
CA PRO A 164 13.11 8.08 -7.00
C PRO A 164 12.38 9.26 -7.67
N GLN A 165 11.05 9.23 -7.63
CA GLN A 165 10.17 10.32 -8.10
C GLN A 165 9.11 10.68 -7.08
N THR A 166 8.85 11.97 -6.92
CA THR A 166 7.81 12.49 -6.01
C THR A 166 6.52 12.70 -6.78
N PHE A 167 5.43 12.15 -6.28
CA PHE A 167 4.08 12.36 -6.81
C PHE A 167 3.30 13.20 -5.81
N GLU A 168 2.60 14.23 -6.28
CA GLU A 168 1.71 15.06 -5.46
C GLU A 168 0.33 15.17 -6.11
N LEU A 169 -0.65 14.54 -5.47
CA LEU A 169 -2.05 14.50 -5.89
C LEU A 169 -2.81 15.60 -5.18
N VAL A 170 -3.49 16.45 -5.94
CA VAL A 170 -4.24 17.60 -5.41
C VAL A 170 -5.70 17.45 -5.74
N GLY A 171 -6.54 17.33 -4.71
CA GLY A 171 -7.99 17.25 -4.84
C GLY A 171 -8.58 18.65 -4.78
N ARG A 172 -9.28 19.06 -5.83
CA ARG A 172 -9.88 20.39 -5.97
C ARG A 172 -11.40 20.32 -5.95
N ASP A 173 -12.05 21.35 -5.42
CA ASP A 173 -13.50 21.50 -5.55
C ASP A 173 -13.89 22.00 -6.96
N SER A 174 -15.19 22.17 -7.19
CA SER A 174 -15.74 22.67 -8.45
C SER A 174 -15.35 24.13 -8.76
N SER A 175 -14.86 24.89 -7.78
CA SER A 175 -14.32 26.24 -7.97
C SER A 175 -12.84 26.25 -8.37
N GLY A 176 -12.18 25.08 -8.35
CA GLY A 176 -10.75 24.92 -8.59
C GLY A 176 -9.88 25.13 -7.33
N SER A 177 -10.49 25.33 -6.17
CA SER A 177 -9.78 25.53 -4.91
C SER A 177 -9.19 24.21 -4.42
N GLU A 178 -7.95 24.23 -3.93
CA GLU A 178 -7.32 23.06 -3.31
C GLU A 178 -8.01 22.73 -1.98
N VAL A 179 -8.51 21.50 -1.87
CA VAL A 179 -9.24 21.00 -0.69
C VAL A 179 -8.37 20.06 0.11
N VAL A 180 -7.69 19.12 -0.57
CA VAL A 180 -6.79 18.14 0.04
C VAL A 180 -5.60 17.88 -0.87
N LYS A 181 -4.52 17.38 -0.27
CA LYS A 181 -3.28 17.05 -0.95
C LYS A 181 -2.66 15.80 -0.35
N TYR A 182 -2.12 14.96 -1.22
CA TYR A 182 -1.41 13.75 -0.81
C TYR A 182 -0.18 13.56 -1.68
N GLY A 183 0.98 13.35 -1.04
CA GLY A 183 2.21 13.08 -1.76
C GLY A 183 2.98 11.88 -1.22
N PHE A 184 3.71 11.23 -2.12
CA PHE A 184 4.52 10.05 -1.85
C PHE A 184 5.73 10.01 -2.79
N VAL A 185 6.75 9.22 -2.43
CA VAL A 185 7.98 9.07 -3.22
C VAL A 185 8.15 7.62 -3.65
N LEU A 186 7.96 7.33 -4.94
CA LEU A 186 8.29 6.01 -5.48
C LEU A 186 9.80 5.86 -5.62
N GLN A 187 10.34 4.82 -5.02
CA GLN A 187 11.77 4.48 -5.02
C GLN A 187 12.08 3.27 -5.91
N LYS A 188 11.13 2.33 -6.06
CA LYS A 188 11.31 1.11 -6.87
C LYS A 188 10.07 0.80 -7.69
N TRP A 189 10.28 0.28 -8.89
CA TRP A 189 9.22 -0.21 -9.76
C TRP A 189 9.38 -1.70 -10.06
N PHE A 190 8.29 -2.44 -9.95
CA PHE A 190 8.24 -3.89 -10.10
C PHE A 190 7.45 -4.29 -11.34
N VAL A 191 7.91 -5.36 -11.98
CA VAL A 191 7.29 -5.93 -13.18
C VAL A 191 6.99 -7.41 -12.94
N SER A 192 5.73 -7.79 -13.13
CA SER A 192 5.30 -9.18 -13.03
C SER A 192 5.54 -9.95 -14.34
N GLY A 193 6.02 -11.19 -14.22
CA GLY A 193 6.00 -12.17 -15.31
C GLY A 193 4.59 -12.64 -15.71
N GLY A 194 3.59 -12.25 -14.92
CA GLY A 194 2.21 -12.64 -15.11
C GLY A 194 1.86 -14.00 -14.50
N PRO A 195 0.58 -14.39 -14.62
CA PRO A 195 0.01 -15.48 -13.85
C PRO A 195 0.52 -16.89 -14.17
N ASN A 196 1.16 -17.07 -15.33
CA ASN A 196 1.48 -18.37 -15.91
C ASN A 196 2.99 -18.56 -16.15
N LYS A 197 3.82 -17.58 -15.76
CA LYS A 197 5.26 -17.63 -16.00
C LYS A 197 5.97 -18.33 -14.85
N LEU A 198 6.08 -19.65 -14.97
CA LEU A 198 6.84 -20.52 -14.07
C LEU A 198 8.09 -21.00 -14.78
N GLU A 199 9.27 -20.68 -14.26
CA GLU A 199 10.54 -20.95 -14.92
C GLU A 199 11.68 -21.24 -13.94
N THR A 200 12.78 -21.78 -14.47
CA THR A 200 14.02 -21.99 -13.72
C THR A 200 14.70 -20.66 -13.38
N LEU A 201 15.50 -20.61 -12.32
CA LEU A 201 16.21 -19.39 -11.92
C LEU A 201 17.01 -18.75 -13.07
N PRO A 202 17.87 -19.48 -13.82
CA PRO A 202 18.68 -18.87 -14.88
C PRO A 202 17.82 -18.22 -15.97
N ASN A 203 16.71 -18.86 -16.35
CA ASN A 203 15.78 -18.32 -17.33
C ASN A 203 15.12 -17.03 -16.83
N GLN A 204 14.79 -16.96 -15.54
CA GLN A 204 14.20 -15.75 -14.95
C GLN A 204 15.18 -14.60 -14.80
N VAL A 205 16.43 -14.89 -14.42
CA VAL A 205 17.51 -13.90 -14.41
C VAL A 205 17.66 -13.30 -15.81
N SER A 206 17.78 -14.16 -16.83
CA SER A 206 17.88 -13.72 -18.23
C SER A 206 16.65 -12.92 -18.67
N TRP A 207 15.44 -13.36 -18.31
CA TRP A 207 14.20 -12.68 -18.69
C TRP A 207 14.11 -11.28 -18.08
N CYS A 208 14.40 -11.11 -16.79
CA CYS A 208 14.44 -9.80 -16.15
C CYS A 208 15.50 -8.89 -16.79
N SER A 209 16.69 -9.42 -17.06
CA SER A 209 17.77 -8.65 -17.70
C SER A 209 17.41 -8.19 -19.11
N SER A 210 16.72 -9.02 -19.90
CA SER A 210 16.25 -8.64 -21.25
C SER A 210 15.26 -7.47 -21.22
N LEU A 211 14.42 -7.39 -20.18
CA LEU A 211 13.52 -6.24 -19.96
C LEU A 211 14.27 -4.95 -19.60
N GLY A 212 15.54 -5.01 -19.20
CA GLY A 212 16.29 -3.90 -18.60
C GLY A 212 16.17 -3.82 -17.07
N TYR A 213 15.59 -4.85 -16.45
CA TYR A 213 15.38 -4.97 -15.01
C TYR A 213 16.34 -6.02 -14.43
N ARG A 214 16.28 -6.23 -13.12
CA ARG A 214 16.95 -7.36 -12.47
C ARG A 214 15.95 -8.24 -11.74
N LEU A 215 16.34 -9.49 -11.49
CA LEU A 215 15.60 -10.35 -10.57
C LEU A 215 15.59 -9.71 -9.17
N ILE A 216 14.48 -9.87 -8.46
CA ILE A 216 14.36 -9.43 -7.08
C ILE A 216 15.41 -10.05 -6.16
N LYS A 217 15.75 -9.31 -5.11
CA LYS A 217 16.37 -9.83 -3.90
C LYS A 217 15.31 -9.96 -2.82
N VAL A 218 15.56 -10.77 -1.79
CA VAL A 218 14.70 -10.91 -0.60
C VAL A 218 14.34 -9.53 -0.03
N LYS A 219 15.34 -8.65 0.11
CA LYS A 219 15.18 -7.28 0.62
C LYS A 219 14.42 -6.31 -0.30
N ASP A 220 14.12 -6.68 -1.53
CA ASP A 220 13.25 -5.86 -2.38
C ASP A 220 11.77 -6.10 -2.03
N VAL A 221 11.46 -7.25 -1.43
CA VAL A 221 10.10 -7.78 -1.37
C VAL A 221 9.55 -7.87 0.05
N THR A 222 10.36 -8.32 1.01
CA THR A 222 9.91 -8.57 2.39
C THR A 222 10.90 -8.02 3.40
N ASN A 223 10.42 -7.70 4.61
CA ASN A 223 11.23 -7.38 5.79
C ASN A 223 11.37 -8.54 6.78
N ALA A 224 11.02 -9.75 6.35
CA ALA A 224 11.19 -10.98 7.12
C ALA A 224 12.63 -11.23 7.58
N VAL A 225 12.77 -11.90 8.71
CA VAL A 225 14.04 -12.39 9.25
C VAL A 225 13.97 -13.89 9.52
N CYS A 226 14.86 -14.66 8.88
CA CYS A 226 14.94 -16.10 9.07
C CYS A 226 15.91 -16.47 10.21
N PHE A 227 15.55 -16.03 11.42
CA PHE A 227 16.25 -16.36 12.66
C PHE A 227 15.33 -16.62 13.86
N ASN A 228 14.04 -16.30 13.76
CA ASN A 228 13.08 -16.32 14.86
C ASN A 228 11.89 -17.23 14.53
N PHE A 229 10.68 -16.82 14.90
CA PHE A 229 9.43 -17.55 14.62
C PHE A 229 9.31 -17.93 13.13
N ASN A 230 8.82 -19.14 12.84
CA ASN A 230 8.70 -19.72 11.49
C ASN A 230 10.00 -19.83 10.67
N SER A 231 11.16 -19.79 11.33
CA SER A 231 12.47 -19.95 10.66
C SER A 231 12.91 -21.41 10.66
N GLY A 232 13.61 -21.81 9.58
CA GLY A 232 14.16 -23.14 9.44
C GLY A 232 15.54 -23.13 8.78
N PRO A 233 16.22 -24.30 8.73
CA PRO A 233 17.58 -24.40 8.18
C PRO A 233 17.70 -23.99 6.72
N TRP A 234 16.59 -23.99 5.96
CA TRP A 234 16.54 -23.65 4.54
C TRP A 234 16.77 -22.16 4.23
N CYS A 235 16.51 -21.26 5.18
CA CYS A 235 16.72 -19.82 5.00
C CYS A 235 17.59 -19.19 6.08
N LYS A 236 18.18 -20.01 6.96
CA LYS A 236 18.97 -19.55 8.10
C LYS A 236 20.01 -18.53 7.63
N GLY A 237 20.05 -17.36 8.27
CA GLY A 237 20.91 -16.27 7.80
C GLY A 237 20.16 -15.12 7.14
N ALA A 238 19.06 -15.44 6.46
CA ALA A 238 18.42 -14.51 5.55
C ALA A 238 17.71 -13.37 6.29
N VAL A 239 18.00 -12.15 5.84
CA VAL A 239 17.39 -10.91 6.33
C VAL A 239 16.87 -10.15 5.13
N GLY A 240 15.60 -9.77 5.19
CA GLY A 240 14.96 -8.93 4.20
C GLY A 240 15.32 -7.44 4.33
N ALA A 241 14.37 -6.61 3.95
CA ALA A 241 14.45 -5.16 4.07
C ALA A 241 14.42 -4.72 5.54
N THR A 242 14.77 -3.46 5.75
CA THR A 242 14.62 -2.78 7.04
C THR A 242 13.55 -1.70 6.94
N PRO A 243 12.81 -1.42 8.03
CA PRO A 243 12.89 -2.08 9.34
C PRO A 243 12.38 -3.53 9.31
N SER A 244 13.13 -4.42 9.95
CA SER A 244 12.84 -5.86 9.97
C SER A 244 11.56 -6.17 10.76
N SER A 245 10.88 -7.25 10.37
CA SER A 245 9.88 -7.88 11.21
C SER A 245 10.54 -8.66 12.36
N ASN A 246 9.70 -9.17 13.27
CA ASN A 246 10.12 -9.99 14.40
C ASN A 246 10.20 -11.50 14.08
N GLY A 247 9.97 -11.92 12.83
CA GLY A 247 10.05 -13.32 12.42
C GLY A 247 10.10 -13.53 10.92
N ASN A 248 9.95 -14.78 10.48
CA ASN A 248 10.01 -15.12 9.08
C ASN A 248 8.67 -14.87 8.38
N TYR A 249 8.25 -13.62 8.34
CA TYR A 249 7.03 -13.10 7.74
C TYR A 249 7.17 -11.57 7.59
N TYR A 250 6.39 -10.94 6.73
CA TYR A 250 6.39 -9.48 6.64
C TYR A 250 5.67 -8.85 7.84
N GLN A 251 6.04 -7.62 8.16
CA GLN A 251 5.20 -6.72 8.95
C GLN A 251 4.87 -5.47 8.12
N ARG A 252 3.65 -4.95 8.24
CA ARG A 252 3.20 -3.77 7.47
C ARG A 252 4.07 -2.56 7.78
N ARG A 253 5.01 -2.23 6.88
CA ARG A 253 5.97 -1.14 7.10
C ARG A 253 6.32 -0.47 5.76
N ILE A 254 6.46 0.84 5.82
CA ILE A 254 6.86 1.69 4.69
C ILE A 254 8.37 1.60 4.50
N GLY A 255 8.83 1.47 3.26
CA GLY A 255 10.24 1.31 2.90
C GLY A 255 10.79 -0.10 3.15
N ALA A 256 9.95 -1.04 3.61
CA ALA A 256 10.38 -2.34 4.12
C ALA A 256 10.14 -3.49 3.12
N GLY A 257 10.14 -3.17 1.82
CA GLY A 257 9.93 -4.13 0.73
C GLY A 257 8.50 -4.13 0.19
N PHE A 258 8.37 -4.63 -1.03
CA PHE A 258 7.15 -4.54 -1.83
C PHE A 258 5.91 -5.09 -1.14
N ILE A 259 6.01 -6.25 -0.49
CA ILE A 259 4.87 -6.93 0.14
C ILE A 259 4.62 -6.38 1.55
N ALA A 260 5.66 -5.93 2.24
CA ALA A 260 5.46 -5.22 3.51
C ALA A 260 4.59 -3.96 3.33
N GLU A 261 4.70 -3.29 2.17
CA GLU A 261 3.85 -2.16 1.82
C GLU A 261 2.50 -2.57 1.23
N TRP A 262 2.47 -3.40 0.19
CA TRP A 262 1.24 -3.67 -0.55
C TRP A 262 0.41 -4.83 0.00
N GLY A 263 1.04 -5.75 0.71
CA GLY A 263 0.42 -6.96 1.25
C GLY A 263 0.21 -7.98 0.15
N VAL A 264 -0.89 -8.73 0.21
CA VAL A 264 -1.17 -9.79 -0.77
C VAL A 264 -1.38 -9.22 -2.17
N LEU A 265 -0.38 -9.36 -3.04
CA LEU A 265 -0.38 -8.74 -4.37
C LEU A 265 -1.42 -9.32 -5.35
N SER A 266 -1.91 -10.55 -5.13
CA SER A 266 -2.86 -11.23 -6.01
C SER A 266 -4.23 -10.53 -6.06
N VAL A 267 -4.59 -9.79 -5.02
CA VAL A 267 -5.92 -9.16 -4.89
C VAL A 267 -6.10 -7.98 -5.84
N TYR A 268 -4.99 -7.41 -6.34
CA TYR A 268 -5.01 -6.25 -7.23
C TYR A 268 -5.31 -6.61 -8.70
N GLY A 269 -5.19 -7.89 -9.08
CA GLY A 269 -5.25 -8.28 -10.49
C GLY A 269 -4.07 -7.81 -11.35
N ALA A 270 -3.00 -7.27 -10.74
CA ALA A 270 -1.79 -6.77 -11.39
C ALA A 270 -0.84 -7.88 -11.92
N GLY A 271 -1.32 -9.11 -12.02
CA GLY A 271 -0.57 -10.25 -12.54
C GLY A 271 0.42 -10.89 -11.57
N PHE A 272 0.46 -10.49 -10.30
CA PHE A 272 1.27 -11.15 -9.27
C PHE A 272 0.53 -12.38 -8.70
N ARG A 273 1.26 -13.46 -8.43
CA ARG A 273 0.71 -14.71 -7.89
C ARG A 273 1.10 -14.90 -6.43
N GLU A 274 0.37 -15.76 -5.72
CA GLU A 274 0.66 -16.08 -4.30
C GLU A 274 1.70 -17.19 -4.12
N GLY A 275 2.12 -17.89 -5.17
CA GLY A 275 3.13 -18.95 -5.06
C GLY A 275 4.54 -18.41 -4.84
N PHE A 276 5.50 -19.30 -4.61
CA PHE A 276 6.89 -18.91 -4.39
C PHE A 276 7.49 -18.20 -5.60
N HIS A 277 8.34 -17.21 -5.32
CA HIS A 277 9.09 -16.46 -6.31
C HIS A 277 10.58 -16.69 -6.13
N TRP A 278 11.29 -16.81 -7.25
CA TRP A 278 12.75 -16.82 -7.22
C TRP A 278 13.29 -15.47 -6.74
N THR A 279 14.36 -15.51 -5.94
CA THR A 279 15.21 -14.36 -5.69
C THR A 279 16.61 -14.64 -6.22
N SER A 280 17.44 -13.62 -6.29
CA SER A 280 18.87 -13.75 -6.65
C SER A 280 19.78 -14.02 -5.44
N ASP A 281 19.25 -14.12 -4.23
CA ASP A 281 20.03 -14.35 -3.00
C ASP A 281 20.13 -15.84 -2.67
N GLU A 282 21.24 -16.26 -2.07
CA GLU A 282 21.46 -17.63 -1.59
C GLU A 282 21.55 -17.64 -0.05
N SER A 283 21.20 -18.78 0.55
CA SER A 283 21.31 -18.96 2.01
C SER A 283 22.77 -18.93 2.45
N ASP A 284 23.02 -18.61 3.71
CA ASP A 284 24.35 -18.74 4.30
C ASP A 284 24.91 -20.17 4.09
N GLY A 285 26.14 -20.24 3.57
CA GLY A 285 26.76 -21.51 3.20
C GLY A 285 26.34 -22.06 1.83
N HIS A 286 25.63 -21.27 1.01
CA HIS A 286 25.30 -21.54 -0.40
C HIS A 286 24.56 -22.85 -0.65
N ARG A 287 23.84 -23.35 0.37
CA ARG A 287 23.13 -24.63 0.28
C ARG A 287 21.80 -24.50 -0.47
N TYR A 288 21.10 -23.39 -0.28
CA TYR A 288 19.76 -23.17 -0.83
C TYR A 288 19.70 -21.88 -1.64
N GLN A 289 18.95 -21.91 -2.73
CA GLN A 289 18.49 -20.69 -3.37
C GLN A 289 17.37 -20.08 -2.54
N LEU A 290 17.47 -18.81 -2.15
CA LEU A 290 16.41 -18.16 -1.38
C LEU A 290 15.23 -17.83 -2.29
N ILE A 291 14.05 -18.06 -1.73
CA ILE A 291 12.76 -17.80 -2.36
C ILE A 291 11.90 -17.00 -1.40
N VAL A 292 10.94 -16.26 -1.94
CA VAL A 292 9.96 -15.53 -1.11
C VAL A 292 8.56 -16.07 -1.40
N TRP A 293 7.81 -16.34 -0.33
CA TRP A 293 6.40 -16.62 -0.42
C TRP A 293 5.60 -15.33 -0.22
N PRO A 294 4.98 -14.76 -1.26
CA PRO A 294 4.35 -13.45 -1.17
C PRO A 294 3.07 -13.40 -0.33
N ARG A 295 2.52 -14.54 0.10
CA ARG A 295 1.29 -14.58 0.91
C ARG A 295 1.53 -13.97 2.29
N PHE A 296 2.59 -14.37 2.98
CA PHE A 296 2.97 -13.83 4.29
C PHE A 296 4.38 -13.23 4.30
N GLY A 297 5.06 -13.17 3.14
CA GLY A 297 6.39 -12.58 3.00
C GLY A 297 7.49 -13.43 3.60
N ASP A 298 7.25 -14.72 3.83
CA ASP A 298 8.19 -15.66 4.41
C ASP A 298 9.35 -15.92 3.45
N ILE A 299 10.54 -16.06 4.01
CA ILE A 299 11.74 -16.48 3.28
C ILE A 299 11.80 -18.01 3.35
N GLY A 300 11.93 -18.63 2.18
CA GLY A 300 12.17 -20.05 2.03
C GLY A 300 13.55 -20.32 1.45
N GLY A 301 13.91 -21.59 1.38
CA GLY A 301 15.04 -22.09 0.62
C GLY A 301 14.61 -23.30 -0.17
N TYR A 302 15.09 -23.40 -1.41
CA TYR A 302 14.72 -24.48 -2.31
C TYR A 302 15.96 -25.12 -2.94
N ASP A 303 15.92 -26.45 -3.08
CA ASP A 303 16.94 -27.25 -3.77
C ASP A 303 16.53 -27.51 -5.23
N TYR A 304 17.46 -27.46 -6.17
CA TYR A 304 17.18 -27.64 -7.60
C TYR A 304 16.79 -29.09 -7.97
N PRO A 305 15.90 -29.31 -8.97
CA PRO A 305 15.28 -28.32 -9.88
C PRO A 305 13.81 -27.96 -9.55
N ALA A 306 13.44 -26.69 -9.72
CA ALA A 306 12.06 -26.19 -9.63
C ALA A 306 11.75 -25.08 -10.63
N SER A 307 10.47 -24.87 -10.90
CA SER A 307 9.94 -23.74 -11.66
C SER A 307 9.04 -22.89 -10.76
N LEU A 308 9.45 -21.66 -10.49
CA LEU A 308 8.75 -20.72 -9.60
C LEU A 308 8.33 -19.47 -10.36
N TYR A 309 7.60 -18.55 -9.73
CA TYR A 309 7.16 -17.31 -10.37
C TYR A 309 8.29 -16.26 -10.42
N VAL A 310 8.16 -15.30 -11.35
CA VAL A 310 9.14 -14.20 -11.53
C VAL A 310 8.53 -12.84 -11.17
N ILE A 311 9.29 -12.08 -10.40
CA ILE A 311 9.12 -10.64 -10.26
C ILE A 311 10.47 -10.00 -10.59
N CYS A 312 10.43 -8.98 -11.45
CA CYS A 312 11.59 -8.15 -11.73
C CYS A 312 11.44 -6.80 -11.03
N VAL A 313 12.56 -6.17 -10.73
CA VAL A 313 12.60 -4.83 -10.12
C VAL A 313 13.62 -3.97 -10.85
N THR A 314 13.41 -2.66 -10.84
CA THR A 314 14.38 -1.68 -11.35
C THR A 314 15.78 -1.97 -10.79
N PRO A 315 16.85 -1.79 -11.60
CA PRO A 315 18.23 -2.07 -11.20
C PRO A 315 18.63 -1.51 -9.83
#